data_AF-A0A662ADA0-F1
#
_entry.id   AF-A0A662ADA0-F1
#
_cell.length_a   1.000
_cell.length_b   1.000
_cell.length_c   1.000
_cell.angle_alpha   90.00
_cell.angle_beta   90.00
_cell.angle_gamma   90.00
#
_symmetry.space_group_name_H-M   'P 1'
#
loop_
_entity.id
_entity.type
_entity.pdbx_description
1 polymer ?
#
loop_
_entity_poly.entity_id
_entity_poly.type
_entity_poly.pdbx_seq_one_letter_code
_entity_poly.pdbx_strand_id
1 'polypeptide(L)'
;MEKKEGELTNMAKEIRANRPEPIVSDIDMILYNRRLDPQKAIEDILDGSYILIEDYYSTGLTILHELNNYLKEKHPDQSFKGQRMFRSEYQKLSHQILLKINSNNLEVSILRF
;
A
#
# COMPACT_ATOMS: atom_id res chain seq x y z
N MET A 1 16.29 56.18 9.70
CA MET A 1 15.86 55.18 10.71
C MET A 1 14.36 55.31 10.76
N GLU A 2 13.57 54.34 10.29
CA GLU A 2 13.22 53.16 11.07
C GLU A 2 12.63 52.10 10.13
N LYS A 3 13.02 50.84 10.35
CA LYS A 3 12.71 49.68 9.52
C LYS A 3 11.23 49.35 9.58
N LYS A 4 10.60 49.03 8.45
CA LYS A 4 9.45 48.12 8.40
C LYS A 4 9.92 46.80 7.83
N GLU A 5 10.42 45.95 8.73
CA GLU A 5 10.68 44.54 8.45
C GLU A 5 9.35 43.90 8.05
N GLY A 6 9.31 43.36 6.84
CA GLY A 6 8.16 42.63 6.33
C GLY A 6 7.88 41.44 7.24
N GLU A 7 6.65 41.40 7.75
CA GLU A 7 6.09 40.27 8.46
C GLU A 7 6.12 39.05 7.53
N LEU A 8 7.15 38.22 7.68
CA LEU A 8 7.15 36.85 7.17
C LEU A 8 6.21 36.05 8.07
N THR A 9 4.91 36.09 7.77
CA THR A 9 3.94 35.14 8.30
C THR A 9 4.31 33.75 7.81
N ASN A 10 5.11 33.04 8.62
CA ASN A 10 5.21 31.60 8.57
C ASN A 10 3.85 31.02 8.98
N MET A 11 2.91 30.94 8.03
CA MET A 11 1.78 30.03 8.14
C MET A 11 2.35 28.62 8.07
N ALA A 12 2.79 28.10 9.21
CA ALA A 12 3.14 26.71 9.38
C ALA A 12 1.89 25.88 9.12
N LYS A 13 1.67 25.52 7.85
CA LYS A 13 0.64 24.58 7.43
C LYS A 13 0.92 23.29 8.20
N GLU A 14 -0.01 22.92 9.09
CA GLU A 14 0.10 21.67 9.85
C GLU A 14 0.41 20.51 8.89
N ILE A 15 1.55 19.86 9.10
CA ILE A 15 1.93 18.66 8.34
C ILE A 15 1.03 17.53 8.85
N ARG A 16 -0.02 17.22 8.10
CA ARG A 16 -0.89 16.08 8.38
C ARG A 16 -0.28 14.82 7.76
N ALA A 17 -0.11 13.78 8.58
CA ALA A 17 0.31 12.48 8.08
C ALA A 17 -0.75 11.94 7.11
N ASN A 18 -0.35 11.60 5.88
CA ASN A 18 -1.22 10.91 4.93
C ASN A 18 -1.27 9.43 5.29
N ARG A 19 -2.22 9.04 6.15
CA ARG A 19 -2.45 7.66 6.56
C ARG A 19 -3.80 7.20 6.02
N PRO A 20 -3.88 6.00 5.41
CA PRO A 20 -5.17 5.43 5.04
C PRO A 20 -6.01 5.18 6.29
N GLU A 21 -7.32 5.37 6.17
CA GLU A 21 -8.26 5.06 7.23
C GLU A 21 -8.36 3.54 7.41
N PRO A 22 -8.32 3.02 8.66
CA PRO A 22 -8.50 1.61 8.91
C PRO A 22 -9.87 1.13 8.44
N ILE A 23 -9.91 -0.07 7.87
CA ILE A 23 -11.19 -0.70 7.51
C ILE A 23 -11.76 -1.35 8.77
N VAL A 24 -12.96 -0.91 9.16
CA VAL A 24 -13.66 -1.35 10.38
C VAL A 24 -14.84 -2.30 10.11
N SER A 25 -15.12 -2.57 8.83
CA SER A 25 -16.22 -3.44 8.39
C SER A 25 -15.74 -4.88 8.23
N ASP A 26 -16.65 -5.84 8.40
CA ASP A 26 -16.39 -7.24 8.04
C ASP A 26 -16.29 -7.36 6.51
N ILE A 27 -15.06 -7.46 6.01
CA ILE A 27 -14.77 -7.77 4.62
C ILE A 27 -14.37 -9.24 4.54
N ASP A 28 -14.84 -9.93 3.51
CA ASP A 28 -14.34 -11.27 3.21
C ASP A 28 -12.86 -11.16 2.80
N MET A 29 -12.00 -11.89 3.51
CA MET A 29 -10.55 -11.79 3.37
C MET A 29 -9.88 -13.15 3.50
N ILE A 30 -8.86 -13.34 2.69
CA ILE A 30 -8.06 -14.54 2.63
C ILE A 30 -6.83 -14.34 3.51
N LEU A 31 -6.66 -15.23 4.47
CA LEU A 31 -5.50 -15.25 5.35
C LEU A 31 -4.27 -15.72 4.58
N TYR A 32 -3.19 -14.94 4.68
CA TYR A 32 -1.99 -15.19 3.91
C TYR A 32 -0.72 -15.15 4.77
N ASN A 33 0.15 -16.13 4.52
CA ASN A 33 1.45 -16.24 5.16
C ASN A 33 2.51 -16.71 4.14
N ARG A 34 3.79 -16.57 4.51
CA ARG A 34 4.98 -16.87 3.68
C ARG A 34 5.08 -18.30 3.14
N ARG A 35 4.26 -19.24 3.63
CA ARG A 35 4.25 -20.63 3.15
C ARG A 35 3.37 -20.80 1.93
N LEU A 36 2.50 -19.83 1.65
CA LEU A 36 1.66 -19.80 0.46
C LEU A 36 2.43 -19.24 -0.73
N ASP A 37 2.02 -19.65 -1.92
CA ASP A 37 2.58 -19.19 -3.19
C ASP A 37 2.15 -17.74 -3.47
N PRO A 38 3.10 -16.79 -3.63
CA PRO A 38 2.81 -15.41 -4.00
C PRO A 38 1.96 -15.26 -5.26
N GLN A 39 2.05 -16.18 -6.23
CA GLN A 39 1.22 -16.12 -7.43
C GLN A 39 -0.26 -16.31 -7.13
N LYS A 40 -0.58 -17.21 -6.17
CA LYS A 40 -1.96 -17.40 -5.72
C LYS A 40 -2.53 -16.13 -5.10
N ALA A 41 -1.70 -15.37 -4.39
CA ALA A 41 -2.12 -14.06 -3.88
C ALA A 41 -2.50 -13.10 -5.02
N ILE A 42 -1.78 -13.14 -6.15
CA ILE A 42 -2.10 -12.29 -7.31
C ILE A 42 -3.43 -12.70 -7.92
N GLU A 43 -3.68 -14.00 -8.08
CA GLU A 43 -4.96 -14.52 -8.58
C GLU A 43 -6.13 -14.06 -7.69
N ASP A 44 -6.02 -14.27 -6.38
CA ASP A 44 -7.05 -13.87 -5.41
C ASP A 44 -7.33 -12.35 -5.43
N ILE A 45 -6.28 -11.52 -5.54
CA ILE A 45 -6.39 -10.05 -5.67
C ILE A 45 -7.13 -9.66 -6.95
N LEU A 46 -6.79 -10.29 -8.08
CA LEU A 46 -7.40 -10.02 -9.37
C LEU A 46 -8.88 -10.42 -9.40
N ASP A 47 -9.26 -11.45 -8.65
CA ASP A 47 -10.64 -11.88 -8.46
C ASP A 47 -11.44 -10.97 -7.51
N GLY A 48 -10.79 -9.97 -6.91
CA GLY A 48 -11.44 -8.98 -6.06
C GLY A 48 -11.28 -9.23 -4.55
N SER A 49 -10.59 -10.31 -4.16
CA SER A 49 -10.43 -10.69 -2.75
C SER A 49 -9.46 -9.78 -2.03
N TYR A 50 -9.70 -9.59 -0.74
CA TYR A 50 -8.74 -8.96 0.17
C TYR A 50 -7.81 -10.01 0.75
N ILE A 51 -6.53 -9.65 0.92
CA ILE A 51 -5.52 -10.54 1.48
C ILE A 51 -5.05 -9.97 2.81
N LEU A 52 -5.21 -10.72 3.90
CA LEU A 52 -4.70 -10.34 5.21
C LEU A 52 -3.37 -11.04 5.49
N ILE A 53 -2.31 -10.26 5.71
CA ILE A 53 -1.00 -10.81 6.10
C ILE A 53 -1.02 -11.17 7.59
N GLU A 54 -0.74 -12.43 7.93
CA GLU A 54 -0.78 -12.93 9.30
C GLU A 54 0.60 -13.15 9.94
N ASP A 55 1.68 -13.04 9.17
CA ASP A 55 3.00 -13.45 9.65
C ASP A 55 4.02 -12.32 9.68
N TYR A 56 4.61 -11.95 8.54
CA TYR A 56 5.72 -11.03 8.47
C TYR A 56 5.40 -9.87 7.54
N TYR A 57 5.90 -8.69 7.88
CA TYR A 57 5.84 -7.53 6.99
C TYR A 57 6.45 -7.84 5.60
N SER A 58 7.52 -8.64 5.56
CA SER A 58 8.17 -9.08 4.31
C SER A 58 7.26 -9.89 3.40
N THR A 59 6.29 -10.63 3.96
CA THR A 59 5.32 -11.40 3.16
C THR A 59 4.48 -10.47 2.29
N GLY A 60 3.99 -9.37 2.86
CA GLY A 60 3.27 -8.34 2.11
C GLY A 60 4.15 -7.69 1.03
N LEU A 61 5.43 -7.46 1.32
CA LEU A 61 6.38 -6.93 0.31
C LEU A 61 6.59 -7.91 -0.86
N THR A 62 6.64 -9.21 -0.61
CA THR A 62 6.74 -10.22 -1.67
C THR A 62 5.52 -10.18 -2.58
N ILE A 63 4.30 -10.09 -2.03
CA ILE A 63 3.07 -9.98 -2.83
C ILE A 63 3.08 -8.68 -3.66
N LEU A 64 3.49 -7.56 -3.07
CA LEU A 64 3.60 -6.29 -3.80
C LEU A 64 4.62 -6.36 -4.94
N HIS A 65 5.73 -7.08 -4.74
CA HIS A 65 6.73 -7.29 -5.78
C HIS A 65 6.17 -8.09 -6.97
N GLU A 66 5.49 -9.20 -6.69
CA GLU A 66 4.85 -10.02 -7.72
C GLU A 66 3.73 -9.26 -8.45
N LEU A 67 2.90 -8.50 -7.72
CA LEU A 67 1.85 -7.68 -8.31
C LEU A 67 2.43 -6.63 -9.26
N ASN A 68 3.54 -6.00 -8.87
CA ASN A 68 4.24 -5.05 -9.71
C ASN A 68 4.80 -5.71 -10.98
N ASN A 69 5.36 -6.92 -10.88
CA ASN A 69 5.87 -7.66 -12.04
C ASN A 69 4.73 -8.03 -12.99
N TYR A 70 3.65 -8.60 -12.48
CA TYR A 70 2.43 -8.91 -13.25
C TYR A 70 1.91 -7.68 -14.00
N LEU A 71 1.79 -6.54 -13.32
CA LEU A 71 1.26 -5.32 -13.94
C LEU A 71 2.22 -4.70 -14.96
N LYS A 72 3.54 -4.86 -14.80
CA LYS A 72 4.52 -4.40 -15.81
C LYS A 72 4.38 -5.20 -17.11
N GLU A 73 4.16 -6.50 -17.01
CA GLU A 73 3.92 -7.35 -18.18
C GLU A 73 2.58 -7.00 -18.84
N LYS A 74 1.54 -6.71 -18.04
CA LYS A 74 0.22 -6.29 -18.53
C LYS A 74 0.22 -4.91 -19.19
N HIS A 75 1.04 -3.98 -18.70
CA HIS A 75 1.15 -2.60 -19.20
C HIS A 75 2.54 -2.31 -19.80
N PRO A 76 2.84 -2.86 -21.00
CA PRO A 76 4.14 -2.63 -21.64
C PRO A 76 4.31 -1.17 -22.12
N ASP A 77 3.22 -0.44 -22.33
CA ASP A 77 3.24 0.95 -22.79
C ASP A 77 3.86 1.90 -21.75
N GLN A 78 5.03 2.44 -22.10
CA GLN A 78 5.76 3.41 -21.27
C GLN A 78 5.39 4.87 -21.55
N SER A 79 4.38 5.14 -22.38
CA SER A 79 3.86 6.50 -22.58
C SER A 79 3.31 7.08 -21.27
N PHE A 80 3.16 8.40 -21.19
CA PHE A 80 2.52 9.04 -20.04
C PHE A 80 1.12 8.48 -19.73
N LYS A 81 0.38 8.07 -20.77
CA LYS A 81 -0.94 7.46 -20.61
C LYS A 81 -0.81 6.04 -20.05
N GLY A 82 0.07 5.22 -20.62
CA GLY A 82 0.35 3.86 -20.14
C GLY A 82 0.82 3.83 -18.69
N GLN A 83 1.76 4.69 -18.32
CA GLN A 83 2.22 4.84 -16.94
C GLN A 83 1.10 5.26 -15.98
N ARG A 84 0.19 6.16 -16.40
CA ARG A 84 -0.98 6.53 -15.57
C ARG A 84 -1.93 5.36 -15.37
N MET A 85 -2.18 4.57 -16.41
CA MET A 85 -3.02 3.36 -16.32
C MET A 85 -2.39 2.34 -15.37
N PHE A 86 -1.09 2.05 -15.54
CA PHE A 86 -0.33 1.18 -14.64
C PHE A 86 -0.43 1.64 -13.19
N ARG A 87 -0.17 2.93 -12.90
CA ARG A 87 -0.22 3.47 -11.54
C ARG A 87 -1.62 3.41 -10.92
N SER A 88 -2.65 3.69 -11.71
CA SER A 88 -4.03 3.61 -11.25
C SER A 88 -4.43 2.19 -10.90
N GLU A 89 -4.04 1.22 -11.72
CA GLU A 89 -4.36 -0.19 -11.48
C GLU A 89 -3.55 -0.76 -10.33
N TYR A 90 -2.26 -0.46 -10.26
CA TYR A 90 -1.41 -0.83 -9.12
C TYR A 90 -1.96 -0.29 -7.81
N GLN A 91 -2.36 0.99 -7.77
CA GLN A 91 -2.95 1.59 -6.57
C GLN A 91 -4.24 0.87 -6.16
N LYS A 92 -5.12 0.57 -7.12
CA LYS A 92 -6.37 -0.14 -6.85
C LYS A 92 -6.12 -1.54 -6.26
N LEU A 93 -5.26 -2.33 -6.89
CA LEU A 93 -5.01 -3.72 -6.50
C LEU A 93 -4.19 -3.84 -5.21
N SER A 94 -3.18 -2.99 -5.02
CA SER A 94 -2.36 -3.01 -3.80
C SER A 94 -3.14 -2.64 -2.54
N HIS A 95 -4.23 -1.88 -2.64
CA HIS A 95 -5.13 -1.60 -1.51
C HIS A 95 -5.90 -2.83 -1.02
N GLN A 96 -5.91 -3.94 -1.77
CA GLN A 96 -6.51 -5.19 -1.33
C GLN A 96 -5.59 -5.98 -0.37
N ILE A 97 -4.33 -5.57 -0.23
CA ILE A 97 -3.37 -6.18 0.69
C ILE A 97 -3.47 -5.46 2.04
N LEU A 98 -3.91 -6.20 3.06
CA LEU A 98 -4.26 -5.69 4.37
C LEU A 98 -3.28 -6.16 5.45
N LEU A 99 -3.13 -5.32 6.47
CA LEU A 99 -2.44 -5.63 7.71
C LEU A 99 -3.40 -5.44 8.87
N LYS A 100 -3.37 -6.36 9.82
CA LYS A 100 -4.14 -6.23 11.06
C LYS A 100 -3.49 -5.16 11.94
N ILE A 101 -4.31 -4.24 12.44
CA ILE A 101 -3.87 -3.21 13.39
C ILE A 101 -4.49 -3.53 14.75
N ASN A 102 -3.65 -3.59 15.78
CA ASN A 102 -4.06 -3.74 17.17
C ASN A 102 -3.42 -2.64 18.01
N SER A 103 -4.22 -1.86 18.74
CA SER A 103 -3.73 -0.81 19.64
C SER A 103 -2.75 0.17 18.95
N ASN A 104 -3.10 0.63 17.74
CA ASN A 104 -2.28 1.48 16.87
C ASN A 104 -0.92 0.89 16.42
N ASN A 105 -0.73 -0.42 16.57
CA ASN A 105 0.44 -1.15 16.11
C ASN A 105 0.06 -2.17 15.03
N LEU A 106 1.00 -2.46 14.14
CA LEU A 106 0.83 -3.54 13.15
C LEU A 106 1.01 -4.89 13.85
N GLU A 107 0.05 -5.80 13.68
CA GLU A 107 0.08 -7.16 14.22
C GLU A 107 0.80 -8.10 13.25
N VAL A 108 2.05 -7.77 12.90
CA VAL A 108 2.93 -8.60 12.09
C VAL A 108 4.34 -8.61 12.65
N SER A 109 5.06 -9.69 12.41
CA SER A 109 6.45 -9.83 12.80
C SER A 109 7.37 -9.09 11.82
N ILE A 110 8.45 -8.52 12.34
CA ILE A 110 9.60 -8.08 11.53
C ILE A 110 10.63 -9.20 11.59
N LEU A 111 11.17 -9.62 10.45
CA LEU A 111 12.31 -10.55 10.43
C LEU A 111 13.53 -9.84 11.05
N ARG A 112 14.04 -10.39 12.16
CA ARG A 112 15.34 -9.99 12.71
C ARG A 112 16.42 -10.81 12.01
N PHE A 113 17.35 -10.12 11.36
CA PHE A 113 18.57 -10.70 10.78
C PHE A 113 19.72 -10.62 11.79
#